data_AF-A0A672K6W5-F1
#
_entry.id   AF-A0A672K6W5-F1
#
_cell.length_a   1.000
_cell.length_b   1.000
_cell.length_c   1.000
_cell.angle_alpha   90.00
_cell.angle_beta   90.00
_cell.angle_gamma   90.00
#
_symmetry.space_group_name_H-M   'P 1'
#
loop_
_entity.id
_entity.type
_entity.pdbx_description
1 polymer ?
#
loop_
_entity_poly.entity_id
_entity_poly.type
_entity_poly.pdbx_seq_one_letter_code
_entity_poly.pdbx_strand_id
1 'polypeptide(L)'
;MILPTDSLLKYDCPVLVSKNTERKSPRSRPLKVSPQQIVESGPVPPPPKPKSPSADASKQQTEEILNAILPPREWMEDSQLWVQAVSSAPCTRMDVIHLQEQLDRSLQARQARETGICPVRRELYSQCFDELIRQVTINCAERGLLLLQVRDEIRMTIAAYQTLYESSVAFGMRKALQAEHGMADMENKLKTSLLVIIFLL
;
A
#
# COMPACT_ATOMS: atom_id res chain seq x y z
N MET A 1 9.60 -20.78 -8.30
CA MET A 1 9.26 -19.36 -8.55
C MET A 1 7.76 -19.29 -8.74
N ILE A 2 7.07 -18.46 -7.95
CA ILE A 2 5.60 -18.38 -7.98
C ILE A 2 5.23 -17.56 -9.21
N LEU A 3 4.46 -18.14 -10.13
CA LEU A 3 3.95 -17.42 -11.30
C LEU A 3 3.17 -16.18 -10.82
N PRO A 4 3.34 -15.00 -11.44
CA PRO A 4 2.63 -13.76 -11.08
C PRO A 4 1.09 -13.78 -11.25
N THR A 5 0.48 -14.93 -11.59
CA THR A 5 -0.87 -15.05 -12.13
C THR A 5 -2.01 -15.01 -11.10
N ASP A 6 -1.74 -15.23 -9.81
CA ASP A 6 -2.77 -15.31 -8.78
C ASP A 6 -3.01 -13.96 -8.06
N SER A 7 -3.10 -12.89 -8.83
CA SER A 7 -3.38 -11.54 -8.33
C SER A 7 -4.80 -11.11 -8.70
N LEU A 8 -5.53 -10.53 -7.75
CA LEU A 8 -6.81 -9.86 -8.05
C LEU A 8 -6.61 -8.50 -8.74
N LEU A 9 -5.48 -7.83 -8.49
CA LEU A 9 -5.10 -6.59 -9.17
C LEU A 9 -4.72 -6.88 -10.63
N LYS A 10 -5.30 -6.11 -11.55
CA LYS A 10 -5.09 -6.25 -13.00
C LYS A 10 -3.77 -5.61 -13.44
N TYR A 11 -2.91 -6.42 -14.04
CA TYR A 11 -1.64 -6.01 -14.61
C TYR A 11 -1.64 -6.13 -16.14
N ASP A 12 -0.80 -5.32 -16.79
CA ASP A 12 -0.52 -5.47 -18.21
C ASP A 12 0.50 -6.60 -18.46
N CYS A 13 0.78 -6.88 -19.74
CA CYS A 13 1.84 -7.81 -20.11
C CYS A 13 3.21 -7.30 -19.62
N PRO A 14 4.08 -8.18 -19.09
CA PRO A 14 5.44 -7.81 -18.72
C PRO A 14 6.21 -7.25 -19.91
N VAL A 15 6.96 -6.17 -19.69
CA VAL A 15 7.80 -5.52 -20.70
C VAL A 15 9.27 -5.62 -20.29
N LEU A 16 10.12 -5.95 -21.26
CA LEU A 16 11.56 -6.01 -21.09
C LEU A 16 12.17 -4.60 -21.06
N VAL A 17 12.82 -4.25 -19.96
CA VAL A 17 13.56 -2.99 -19.86
C VAL A 17 14.95 -3.18 -20.46
N SER A 18 15.09 -2.81 -21.73
CA SER A 18 16.41 -2.65 -22.33
C SER A 18 17.08 -1.41 -21.75
N LYS A 19 18.26 -1.55 -21.16
CA LYS A 19 19.11 -0.43 -20.71
C LYS A 19 19.60 0.40 -21.90
N ASN A 20 18.74 1.18 -22.52
CA ASN A 20 19.12 2.23 -23.47
C ASN A 20 17.96 3.22 -23.64
N THR A 21 17.89 4.21 -22.76
CA THR A 21 17.61 5.63 -23.06
C THR A 21 17.34 6.37 -21.74
N GLU A 22 18.39 6.94 -21.16
CA GLU A 22 18.22 8.08 -20.26
C GLU A 22 17.52 9.21 -21.02
N ARG A 23 16.21 9.40 -20.83
CA ARG A 23 15.56 10.64 -21.21
C ARG A 23 15.92 11.70 -20.19
N LYS A 24 16.93 12.51 -20.54
CA LYS A 24 17.35 13.73 -19.86
C LYS A 24 16.16 14.62 -19.52
N SER A 25 15.98 14.89 -18.23
CA SER A 25 15.24 16.03 -17.70
C SER A 25 15.82 17.35 -18.25
N PRO A 26 15.02 18.29 -18.77
CA PRO A 26 15.49 19.64 -19.01
C PRO A 26 15.22 20.52 -17.78
N ARG A 27 16.28 20.86 -17.05
CA ARG A 27 16.28 21.95 -16.06
C ARG A 27 16.44 23.32 -16.75
N SER A 28 15.62 24.26 -16.31
CA SER A 28 15.81 25.73 -16.21
C SER A 28 15.91 26.61 -17.47
N ARG A 29 15.07 27.66 -17.52
CA ARG A 29 15.42 28.99 -18.04
C ARG A 29 14.97 30.08 -17.05
N PRO A 30 15.82 31.05 -16.68
CA PRO A 30 15.41 32.21 -15.89
C PRO A 30 14.80 33.30 -16.79
N LEU A 31 13.72 33.91 -16.31
CA LEU A 31 13.04 35.04 -16.95
C LEU A 31 13.86 36.33 -16.75
N LYS A 32 14.23 36.96 -17.87
CA LYS A 32 14.92 38.26 -17.93
C LYS A 32 13.86 39.36 -17.98
N VAL A 33 13.87 40.25 -16.99
CA VAL A 33 12.99 41.43 -16.89
C VAL A 33 13.56 42.57 -17.76
N SER A 34 12.71 43.23 -18.54
CA SER A 34 12.92 44.59 -19.06
C SER A 34 11.58 45.26 -19.39
N PRO A 35 11.47 46.60 -19.33
CA PRO A 35 10.25 47.29 -18.92
C PRO A 35 9.36 47.82 -20.06
N GLN A 36 8.13 48.13 -19.66
CA GLN A 36 6.96 48.60 -20.41
C GLN A 36 7.18 49.84 -21.29
N GLN A 37 6.47 49.90 -22.42
CA GLN A 37 5.89 51.13 -22.96
C GLN A 37 4.46 50.89 -23.46
N ILE A 38 3.59 51.85 -23.11
CA ILE A 38 2.14 51.92 -23.30
C ILE A 38 1.86 52.70 -24.59
N VAL A 39 1.01 52.21 -25.50
CA VAL A 39 0.19 53.04 -26.42
C VAL A 39 -1.10 52.30 -26.85
N GLU A 40 -2.24 52.92 -26.50
CA GLU A 40 -3.58 53.07 -27.12
C GLU A 40 -4.41 51.93 -27.77
N SER A 41 -5.62 51.80 -27.21
CA SER A 41 -6.98 51.73 -27.81
C SER A 41 -7.27 50.80 -29.00
N GLY A 42 -7.98 49.70 -28.71
CA GLY A 42 -8.68 48.82 -29.67
C GLY A 42 -9.53 47.76 -28.94
N PRO A 43 -10.60 47.21 -29.55
CA PRO A 43 -11.62 46.45 -28.84
C PRO A 43 -11.11 45.11 -28.30
N VAL A 44 -11.56 44.79 -27.09
CA VAL A 44 -11.20 43.61 -26.28
C VAL A 44 -11.27 42.31 -27.11
N PRO A 45 -10.18 41.52 -27.23
CA PRO A 45 -10.26 40.16 -27.76
C PRO A 45 -10.89 39.22 -26.71
N PRO A 46 -11.70 38.23 -27.11
CA PRO A 46 -12.29 37.27 -26.18
C PRO A 46 -11.19 36.47 -25.46
N PRO A 47 -11.39 36.08 -24.19
CA PRO A 47 -10.40 35.33 -23.43
C PRO A 47 -10.05 34.01 -24.15
N PRO A 48 -8.78 33.58 -24.14
CA PRO A 48 -8.39 32.33 -24.76
C PRO A 48 -9.11 31.19 -24.04
N LYS A 49 -9.95 30.45 -24.79
CA LYS A 49 -10.59 29.24 -24.29
C LYS A 49 -9.49 28.31 -23.74
N PRO A 50 -9.63 27.79 -22.51
CA PRO A 50 -8.67 26.83 -22.00
C PRO A 50 -8.64 25.63 -22.96
N LYS A 51 -7.48 25.37 -23.55
CA LYS A 51 -7.26 24.16 -24.33
C LYS A 51 -7.44 22.99 -23.36
N SER A 52 -8.55 22.28 -23.51
CA SER A 52 -8.74 20.98 -22.86
C SER A 52 -7.50 20.12 -23.17
N PRO A 53 -6.90 19.43 -22.18
CA PRO A 53 -5.81 18.52 -22.44
C PRO A 53 -6.24 17.51 -23.51
N SER A 54 -5.35 17.18 -24.44
CA SER A 54 -5.60 16.11 -25.40
C SER A 54 -5.84 14.80 -24.65
N ALA A 55 -6.71 13.94 -25.17
CA ALA A 55 -7.05 12.66 -24.54
C ALA A 55 -5.82 11.79 -24.20
N ASP A 56 -4.73 11.93 -24.98
CA ASP A 56 -3.47 11.24 -24.72
C ASP A 56 -2.74 11.79 -23.48
N ALA A 57 -2.81 13.10 -23.22
CA ALA A 57 -2.18 13.69 -22.04
C ALA A 57 -2.89 13.26 -20.75
N SER A 58 -4.22 13.12 -20.77
CA SER A 58 -4.97 12.60 -19.63
C SER A 58 -4.68 11.13 -19.35
N LYS A 59 -4.48 10.30 -20.38
CA LYS A 59 -4.11 8.88 -20.19
C LYS A 59 -2.73 8.74 -19.57
N GLN A 60 -1.78 9.51 -20.06
CA GLN A 60 -0.41 9.50 -19.55
C GLN A 60 -0.34 9.98 -18.09
N GLN A 61 -1.12 11.01 -17.74
CA GLN A 61 -1.27 11.45 -16.35
C GLN A 61 -1.86 10.34 -15.45
N THR A 62 -2.89 9.63 -15.92
CA THR A 62 -3.47 8.50 -15.16
C THR A 62 -2.44 7.39 -14.94
N GLU A 63 -1.65 7.04 -15.95
CA GLU A 63 -0.58 6.03 -15.85
C GLU A 63 0.50 6.45 -14.84
N GLU A 64 0.93 7.71 -14.87
CA GLU A 64 1.88 8.26 -13.90
C GLU A 64 1.35 8.16 -12.47
N ILE A 65 0.07 8.52 -12.26
CA ILE A 65 -0.58 8.39 -10.95
C ILE A 65 -0.67 6.94 -10.52
N LEU A 66 -1.14 6.04 -11.41
CA LEU A 66 -1.24 4.61 -11.12
C LEU A 66 0.11 4.01 -10.71
N ASN A 67 1.18 4.32 -11.43
CA ASN A 67 2.53 3.86 -11.09
C ASN A 67 3.04 4.43 -9.76
N ALA A 68 2.61 5.62 -9.36
CA ALA A 68 2.95 6.20 -8.08
C ALA A 68 2.21 5.54 -6.90
N ILE A 69 0.92 5.22 -7.07
CA ILE A 69 0.06 4.70 -5.99
C ILE A 69 0.07 3.16 -5.88
N LEU A 70 0.32 2.49 -7.00
CA LEU A 70 0.40 1.04 -7.14
C LEU A 70 1.65 0.72 -7.99
N PRO A 71 2.83 0.65 -7.36
CA PRO A 71 4.09 0.52 -8.09
C PRO A 71 4.13 -0.74 -8.96
N PRO A 72 4.79 -0.68 -10.12
CA PRO A 72 4.93 -1.82 -11.00
C PRO A 72 5.73 -2.94 -10.33
N ARG A 73 5.46 -4.19 -10.74
CA ARG A 73 6.27 -5.34 -10.31
C ARG A 73 7.53 -5.37 -11.14
N GLU A 74 8.67 -5.62 -10.51
CA GLU A 74 9.97 -5.71 -11.16
C GLU A 74 10.65 -7.02 -10.75
N TRP A 75 11.18 -7.77 -11.72
CA TRP A 75 11.97 -8.96 -11.46
C TRP A 75 13.07 -9.16 -12.50
N MET A 76 14.09 -9.93 -12.14
CA MET A 76 15.19 -10.30 -13.01
C MET A 76 14.98 -11.73 -13.50
N GLU A 77 15.04 -11.92 -14.82
CA GLU A 77 15.00 -13.24 -15.46
C GLU A 77 16.07 -13.27 -16.55
N ASP A 78 16.96 -14.27 -16.51
CA ASP A 78 18.08 -14.41 -17.46
C ASP A 78 18.97 -13.17 -17.63
N SER A 79 19.25 -12.46 -16.52
CA SER A 79 20.00 -11.17 -16.50
C SER A 79 19.29 -10.01 -17.21
N GLN A 80 18.00 -10.15 -17.52
CA GLN A 80 17.17 -9.11 -18.09
C GLN A 80 16.15 -8.63 -17.05
N LEU A 81 15.90 -7.31 -17.04
CA LEU A 81 14.94 -6.69 -16.13
C LEU A 81 13.57 -6.68 -16.78
N TRP A 82 12.60 -7.30 -16.12
CA TRP A 82 11.19 -7.29 -16.51
C TRP A 82 10.42 -6.37 -15.59
N VAL A 83 9.55 -5.56 -16.18
CA VAL A 83 8.66 -4.65 -15.46
C VAL A 83 7.23 -4.92 -15.90
N GLN A 84 6.34 -5.04 -14.94
CA GLN A 84 4.92 -5.25 -15.14
C GLN A 84 4.12 -4.16 -14.45
N ALA A 85 3.61 -3.22 -15.25
CA ALA A 85 2.79 -2.12 -14.77
C ALA A 85 1.35 -2.56 -14.51
N VAL A 86 0.69 -1.81 -13.62
CA VAL A 86 -0.74 -1.94 -13.35
C VAL A 86 -1.52 -1.40 -14.55
N SER A 87 -2.55 -2.13 -14.97
CA SER A 87 -3.27 -1.81 -16.19
C SER A 87 -4.02 -0.47 -16.09
N SER A 88 -3.82 0.41 -17.07
CA SER A 88 -4.59 1.67 -17.22
C SER A 88 -5.94 1.48 -17.92
N ALA A 89 -6.27 0.23 -18.30
CA ALA A 89 -7.51 -0.08 -19.00
C ALA A 89 -8.76 0.22 -18.14
N PRO A 90 -9.75 0.94 -18.69
CA PRO A 90 -10.99 1.26 -17.99
C PRO A 90 -11.76 0.00 -17.61
N CYS A 91 -12.57 0.13 -16.56
CA CYS A 91 -13.34 -0.98 -15.99
C CYS A 91 -14.81 -0.92 -16.41
N THR A 92 -15.39 -2.06 -16.78
CA THR A 92 -16.81 -2.23 -17.07
C THR A 92 -17.55 -2.87 -15.90
N ARG A 93 -18.89 -2.84 -15.91
CA ARG A 93 -19.70 -3.56 -14.93
C ARG A 93 -19.40 -5.07 -14.91
N MET A 94 -19.09 -5.65 -16.07
CA MET A 94 -18.76 -7.08 -16.17
C MET A 94 -17.43 -7.40 -15.47
N ASP A 95 -16.43 -6.52 -15.59
CA ASP A 95 -15.14 -6.69 -14.93
C ASP A 95 -15.29 -6.70 -13.39
N VAL A 96 -16.18 -5.87 -12.84
CA VAL A 96 -16.48 -5.85 -11.39
C VAL A 96 -17.13 -7.16 -10.94
N ILE A 97 -18.06 -7.71 -11.72
CA ILE A 97 -18.69 -9.01 -11.42
C ILE A 97 -17.62 -10.11 -11.44
N HIS A 98 -16.76 -10.13 -12.45
CA HIS A 98 -15.67 -11.10 -12.54
C HIS A 98 -14.69 -10.98 -11.36
N LEU A 99 -14.35 -9.76 -10.95
CA LEU A 99 -13.49 -9.52 -9.78
C LEU A 99 -14.11 -10.10 -8.51
N GLN A 100 -15.42 -9.89 -8.30
CA GLN A 100 -16.14 -10.47 -7.16
C GLN A 100 -16.08 -12.00 -7.19
N GLU A 101 -16.41 -12.61 -8.32
CA GLU A 101 -16.35 -14.07 -8.46
C GLU A 101 -14.93 -14.62 -8.24
N GLN A 102 -13.90 -13.93 -8.72
CA GLN A 102 -12.51 -14.33 -8.53
C GLN A 102 -12.09 -14.24 -7.05
N LEU A 103 -12.54 -13.19 -6.34
CA LEU A 103 -12.34 -13.05 -4.90
C LEU A 103 -13.01 -14.19 -4.14
N ASP A 104 -14.28 -14.47 -4.42
CA ASP A 104 -15.06 -15.51 -3.75
C ASP A 104 -14.45 -16.90 -3.97
N ARG A 105 -14.07 -17.21 -5.21
CA ARG A 105 -13.36 -18.46 -5.55
C ARG A 105 -12.04 -18.56 -4.81
N SER A 106 -11.27 -17.47 -4.71
CA SER A 106 -9.98 -17.45 -4.04
C SER A 106 -10.12 -17.62 -2.52
N LEU A 107 -11.12 -16.99 -1.91
CA LEU A 107 -11.43 -17.15 -0.48
C LEU A 107 -11.81 -18.60 -0.16
N GLN A 108 -12.65 -19.21 -0.99
CA GLN A 108 -13.07 -20.60 -0.82
C GLN A 108 -11.92 -21.58 -1.05
N ALA A 109 -11.17 -21.42 -2.15
CA ALA A 109 -10.05 -22.30 -2.49
C ALA A 109 -8.95 -22.29 -1.43
N ARG A 110 -8.67 -21.11 -0.85
CA ARG A 110 -7.67 -20.96 0.22
C ARG A 110 -8.26 -21.14 1.64
N GLN A 111 -9.51 -21.60 1.75
CA GLN A 111 -10.21 -21.87 3.01
C GLN A 111 -10.09 -20.72 4.02
N ALA A 112 -10.33 -19.49 3.55
CA ALA A 112 -10.29 -18.32 4.41
C ALA A 112 -11.38 -18.38 5.49
N ARG A 113 -11.03 -18.02 6.73
CA ARG A 113 -12.00 -18.01 7.84
C ARG A 113 -12.98 -16.85 7.69
N GLU A 114 -14.26 -17.13 7.88
CA GLU A 114 -15.34 -16.13 7.85
C GLU A 114 -15.32 -15.20 9.07
N THR A 115 -14.88 -15.70 10.23
CA THR A 115 -14.83 -14.95 11.49
C THR A 115 -13.41 -14.96 12.10
N GLY A 116 -13.14 -13.96 12.94
CA GLY A 116 -11.84 -13.79 13.59
C GLY A 116 -10.71 -13.34 12.65
N ILE A 117 -9.48 -13.32 13.16
CA ILE A 117 -8.31 -12.88 12.40
C ILE A 117 -7.92 -13.98 11.40
N CYS A 118 -7.82 -13.62 10.12
CA CYS A 118 -7.42 -14.54 9.04
C CYS A 118 -6.43 -13.83 8.08
N PRO A 119 -5.18 -14.31 7.96
CA PRO A 119 -4.18 -13.69 7.09
C PRO A 119 -4.52 -13.83 5.61
N VAL A 120 -5.01 -15.00 5.18
CA VAL A 120 -5.45 -15.25 3.80
C VAL A 120 -6.54 -14.27 3.39
N ARG A 121 -7.55 -14.10 4.24
CA ARG A 121 -8.62 -13.13 4.01
C ARG A 121 -8.05 -11.71 3.92
N ARG A 122 -7.21 -11.31 4.88
CA ARG A 122 -6.59 -9.98 4.89
C ARG A 122 -5.81 -9.71 3.59
N GLU A 123 -5.06 -10.69 3.11
CA GLU A 123 -4.29 -10.60 1.86
C GLU A 123 -5.22 -10.41 0.65
N LEU A 124 -6.22 -11.27 0.48
CA LEU A 124 -7.15 -11.20 -0.66
C LEU A 124 -7.97 -9.91 -0.68
N TYR A 125 -8.45 -9.45 0.48
CA TYR A 125 -9.15 -8.17 0.58
C TYR A 125 -8.22 -6.98 0.31
N SER A 126 -6.94 -7.05 0.70
CA SER A 126 -5.95 -6.03 0.35
C SER A 126 -5.76 -5.94 -1.17
N GLN A 127 -5.60 -7.08 -1.85
CA GLN A 127 -5.46 -7.12 -3.30
C GLN A 127 -6.72 -6.62 -4.01
N CYS A 128 -7.91 -7.01 -3.53
CA CYS A 128 -9.18 -6.51 -4.06
C CYS A 128 -9.31 -5.00 -3.88
N PHE A 129 -8.92 -4.46 -2.72
CA PHE A 129 -8.97 -3.03 -2.46
C PHE A 129 -8.00 -2.25 -3.35
N ASP A 130 -6.82 -2.81 -3.63
CA ASP A 130 -5.87 -2.23 -4.60
C ASP A 130 -6.47 -2.20 -6.02
N GLU A 131 -7.19 -3.24 -6.43
CA GLU A 131 -7.93 -3.24 -7.71
C GLU A 131 -9.06 -2.20 -7.72
N LEU A 132 -9.78 -2.00 -6.61
CA LEU A 132 -10.77 -0.93 -6.51
C LEU A 132 -10.12 0.45 -6.59
N ILE A 133 -8.97 0.66 -5.96
CA ILE A 133 -8.19 1.91 -6.09
C ILE A 133 -7.80 2.13 -7.54
N ARG A 134 -7.31 1.11 -8.25
CA ARG A 134 -6.99 1.19 -9.68
C ARG A 134 -8.20 1.63 -10.50
N GLN A 135 -9.34 0.96 -10.35
CA GLN A 135 -10.57 1.26 -11.10
C GLN A 135 -11.11 2.67 -10.81
N VAL A 136 -11.13 3.08 -9.54
CA VAL A 136 -11.61 4.41 -9.14
C VAL A 136 -10.65 5.50 -9.63
N THR A 137 -9.34 5.27 -9.59
CA THR A 137 -8.33 6.22 -10.08
C THR A 137 -8.49 6.46 -11.59
N ILE A 138 -8.74 5.41 -12.36
CA ILE A 138 -8.99 5.53 -13.81
C ILE A 138 -10.25 6.36 -14.11
N ASN A 139 -11.29 6.21 -13.28
CA ASN A 139 -12.52 6.99 -13.43
C ASN A 139 -12.34 8.45 -12.96
N CYS A 140 -11.65 8.67 -11.84
CA CYS A 140 -11.39 9.98 -11.24
C CYS A 140 -10.21 9.86 -10.27
N ALA A 141 -9.08 10.46 -10.65
CA ALA A 141 -7.81 10.30 -9.96
C ALA A 141 -7.86 10.79 -8.50
N GLU A 142 -8.56 11.90 -8.24
CA GLU A 142 -8.68 12.51 -6.91
C GLU A 142 -9.40 11.57 -5.93
N ARG A 143 -10.43 10.87 -6.41
CA ARG A 143 -11.15 9.86 -5.61
C ARG A 143 -10.26 8.65 -5.32
N GLY A 144 -9.47 8.23 -6.30
CA GLY A 144 -8.47 7.16 -6.14
C GLY A 144 -7.43 7.51 -5.08
N LEU A 145 -6.89 8.72 -5.13
CA LEU A 145 -5.94 9.25 -4.15
C LEU A 145 -6.54 9.34 -2.74
N LEU A 146 -7.82 9.71 -2.62
CA LEU A 146 -8.50 9.72 -1.32
C LEU A 146 -8.65 8.29 -0.76
N LEU A 147 -9.02 7.31 -1.60
CA LEU A 147 -9.12 5.91 -1.17
C LEU A 147 -7.76 5.34 -0.73
N LEU A 148 -6.68 5.72 -1.43
CA LEU A 148 -5.32 5.40 -1.02
C LEU A 148 -5.00 5.91 0.39
N GLN A 149 -5.33 7.16 0.69
CA GLN A 149 -5.08 7.73 2.02
C GLN A 149 -5.84 6.96 3.12
N VAL A 150 -7.11 6.64 2.88
CA VAL A 150 -7.92 5.83 3.80
C VAL A 150 -7.30 4.44 3.99
N ARG A 151 -6.81 3.81 2.91
CA ARG A 151 -6.09 2.52 2.98
C ARG A 151 -4.92 2.60 3.94
N ASP A 152 -4.07 3.61 3.75
CA ASP A 152 -2.79 3.71 4.44
C ASP A 152 -3.01 4.08 5.92
N GLU A 153 -4.00 4.91 6.23
CA GLU A 153 -4.44 5.19 7.60
C GLU A 153 -4.93 3.92 8.33
N ILE A 154 -5.76 3.10 7.68
CA ILE A 154 -6.24 1.83 8.25
C ILE A 154 -5.07 0.87 8.49
N ARG A 155 -4.12 0.78 7.55
CA ARG A 155 -2.92 -0.06 7.70
C ARG A 155 -2.06 0.39 8.87
N MET A 156 -1.83 1.71 9.01
CA MET A 156 -1.09 2.28 10.13
C MET A 156 -1.80 1.99 11.46
N THR A 157 -3.11 2.14 11.51
CA THR A 157 -3.94 1.85 12.70
C THR A 157 -3.86 0.38 13.11
N ILE A 158 -3.95 -0.54 12.13
CA ILE A 158 -3.82 -1.99 12.40
C ILE A 158 -2.41 -2.32 12.93
N ALA A 159 -1.36 -1.74 12.35
CA ALA A 159 0.01 -1.96 12.80
C ALA A 159 0.23 -1.46 14.23
N ALA A 160 -0.35 -0.31 14.59
CA ALA A 160 -0.33 0.22 15.95
C ALA A 160 -1.02 -0.73 16.93
N TYR A 161 -2.21 -1.24 16.59
CA TYR A 161 -2.91 -2.23 17.42
C TYR A 161 -2.15 -3.55 17.57
N GLN A 162 -1.50 -4.04 16.50
CA GLN A 162 -0.64 -5.22 16.56
C GLN A 162 0.52 -5.02 17.55
N THR A 163 1.20 -3.88 17.46
CA THR A 163 2.31 -3.51 18.37
C THR A 163 1.84 -3.43 19.83
N LEU A 164 0.67 -2.82 20.07
CA LEU A 164 0.07 -2.74 21.40
C LEU A 164 -0.30 -4.12 21.96
N TYR A 165 -0.86 -4.98 21.12
CA TYR A 165 -1.20 -6.36 21.50
C TYR A 165 0.05 -7.16 21.86
N GLU A 166 1.08 -7.14 21.01
CA GLU A 166 2.36 -7.81 21.24
C GLU A 166 3.02 -7.33 22.54
N SER A 167 3.01 -6.02 22.78
CA SER A 167 3.51 -5.41 24.02
C SER A 167 2.74 -5.86 25.25
N SER A 168 1.41 -5.98 25.13
CA SER A 168 0.52 -6.42 26.21
C SER A 168 0.75 -7.88 26.58
N VAL A 169 0.88 -8.75 25.57
CA VAL A 169 1.21 -10.17 25.76
C VAL A 169 2.58 -10.32 26.43
N ALA A 170 3.60 -9.60 25.94
CA ALA A 170 4.94 -9.63 26.50
C ALA A 170 4.98 -9.11 27.95
N PHE A 171 4.19 -8.09 28.28
CA PHE A 171 4.04 -7.64 29.66
C PHE A 171 3.40 -8.72 30.55
N GLY A 172 2.30 -9.34 30.08
CA GLY A 172 1.63 -10.41 30.80
C GLY A 172 2.56 -11.60 31.10
N MET A 173 3.32 -12.05 30.09
CA MET A 173 4.30 -13.13 30.26
C MET A 173 5.38 -12.77 31.28
N ARG A 174 5.94 -11.55 31.23
CA ARG A 174 6.95 -11.11 32.20
C ARG A 174 6.40 -11.09 33.62
N LYS A 175 5.15 -10.65 33.81
CA LYS A 175 4.52 -10.63 35.14
C LYS A 175 4.22 -12.02 35.67
N ALA A 176 3.81 -12.96 34.82
CA ALA A 176 3.64 -14.35 35.20
C ALA A 176 4.97 -14.97 35.68
N LEU A 177 6.04 -14.80 34.92
CA LEU A 177 7.38 -15.29 35.30
C LEU A 177 7.91 -14.63 36.58
N GLN A 178 7.68 -13.32 36.75
CA GLN A 178 8.06 -12.61 37.99
C GLN A 178 7.32 -13.16 39.21
N ALA A 179 6.04 -13.51 39.07
CA ALA A 179 5.26 -14.09 40.16
C ALA A 179 5.77 -15.48 40.54
N GLU A 180 6.06 -16.34 39.56
CA GLU A 180 6.64 -17.68 39.79
C GLU A 180 8.00 -17.58 40.50
N HIS A 181 8.88 -16.70 40.03
CA HIS A 181 10.18 -16.49 40.66
C HIS A 181 10.04 -15.96 42.10
N GLY A 182 9.15 -14.98 42.32
CA GLY A 182 8.87 -14.45 43.65
C GLY A 182 8.32 -15.48 44.63
N MET A 183 7.50 -16.43 44.16
CA MET A 183 7.02 -17.55 44.98
C MET A 183 8.17 -18.49 45.36
N ALA A 184 9.00 -18.89 44.40
CA ALA A 184 10.16 -19.75 44.65
C ALA A 184 11.15 -19.12 45.65
N ASP A 185 11.41 -17.81 45.51
CA ASP A 185 12.27 -17.07 46.43
C ASP A 185 11.71 -17.02 47.85
N MET A 186 10.39 -16.82 48.00
CA MET A 186 9.73 -16.83 49.31
C MET A 186 9.78 -18.22 49.95
N GLU A 187 9.55 -19.28 49.19
CA GLU A 187 9.66 -20.65 49.68
C GLU A 187 11.08 -20.97 50.17
N ASN A 188 12.09 -20.54 49.42
CA ASN A 188 13.49 -20.69 49.82
C ASN A 188 13.80 -19.93 51.12
N LYS A 189 13.33 -18.68 51.27
CA LYS A 189 13.48 -17.91 52.51
C LYS A 189 12.81 -18.56 53.71
N LEU A 190 11.63 -19.15 53.52
CA LEU A 190 10.94 -19.91 54.57
C LEU A 190 11.74 -21.14 54.98
N LYS A 191 12.25 -21.93 54.02
CA LYS A 191 13.12 -23.09 54.29
C LYS A 191 14.37 -22.68 55.06
N THR A 192 15.06 -21.62 54.63
CA THR A 192 16.26 -21.12 55.34
C THR A 192 15.93 -20.67 56.75
N SER A 193 14.83 -19.91 56.93
CA SER A 193 14.40 -19.44 58.25
C SER A 193 14.05 -20.59 59.19
N LEU A 194 13.34 -21.61 58.69
CA LEU A 194 13.02 -22.81 59.47
C LEU A 194 14.29 -23.56 59.88
N LEU A 195 15.25 -23.70 58.96
CA LEU A 195 16.52 -24.38 59.25
C LEU A 195 17.27 -23.66 60.39
N VAL A 196 17.33 -22.33 60.36
CA VAL A 196 17.96 -21.52 61.40
C VAL A 196 17.26 -21.71 62.75
N ILE A 197 15.92 -21.73 62.77
CA ILE A 197 15.15 -21.96 64.00
C ILE A 197 15.41 -23.36 64.57
N ILE A 198 15.44 -24.39 63.72
CA ILE A 198 15.73 -25.78 64.13
C ILE A 198 17.14 -25.92 64.69
N PHE A 199 18.14 -25.22 64.14
CA PHE A 199 19.53 -25.28 64.62
C PHE A 199 19.79 -24.44 65.89
N LEU A 200 18.92 -23.48 66.21
CA LEU A 200 19.05 -22.62 67.39
C LEU A 200 18.25 -23.13 68.62
N LEU A 201 17.40 -24.14 68.45
CA LEU A 201 16.67 -24.85 69.51
C LEU A 201 17.33 -26.20 69.82
#